data_AF-A0A8D2JSR4-F1
#
_entry.id   AF-A0A8D2JSR4-F1
#
_cell.length_a   1.000
_cell.length_b   1.000
_cell.length_c   1.000
_cell.angle_alpha   90.00
_cell.angle_beta   90.00
_cell.angle_gamma   90.00
#
_symmetry.space_group_name_H-M   'P 1'
#
loop_
_entity.id
_entity.type
_entity.pdbx_description
1 polymer ?
#
loop_
_entity_poly.entity_id
_entity_poly.type
_entity_poly.pdbx_seq_one_letter_code
_entity_poly.pdbx_strand_id
1 'polypeptide(L)' 'MGYMMAKKHLEINPDHPIVETLWQKAEADKNDKAFKDLVVLLFETSLLSSGFFLEDPQTHSNHTYHMINYR' A
#
# COMPACT_ATOMS: atom_id res chain seq x y z
N MET A 1 1.00 27.16 10.08
CA MET A 1 0.32 26.35 11.11
C MET A 1 0.64 24.90 10.80
N GLY A 2 1.68 24.35 11.45
CA GLY A 2 2.12 22.99 11.18
C GLY A 2 1.01 22.02 11.54
N TYR A 3 0.37 21.44 10.52
CA TYR A 3 -0.57 20.35 10.69
C TYR A 3 0.20 19.19 11.32
N MET A 4 0.13 19.06 12.66
CA MET A 4 0.44 17.78 13.29
C MET A 4 -0.69 16.83 12.93
N MET A 5 -0.59 16.23 11.75
CA MET A 5 -1.40 15.06 11.42
C MET A 5 -1.00 13.97 12.41
N ALA A 6 -1.95 13.57 13.26
CA ALA A 6 -1.75 12.42 14.13
C ALA A 6 -1.38 11.21 13.25
N LYS A 7 -0.38 10.43 13.67
CA LYS A 7 -0.01 9.20 12.97
C LYS A 7 -1.21 8.27 12.96
N LYS A 8 -1.61 7.81 11.77
CA LYS A 8 -2.72 6.86 11.60
C LYS A 8 -2.21 5.45 11.92
N HIS A 9 -3.06 4.63 12.50
CA HIS A 9 -2.80 3.21 12.70
C HIS A 9 -3.34 2.42 11.51
N LEU A 10 -2.47 1.64 10.86
CA LEU A 10 -2.88 0.68 9.84
C LEU A 10 -3.08 -0.67 10.52
N GLU A 11 -4.34 -1.10 10.62
CA GLU A 11 -4.68 -2.42 11.13
C GLU A 11 -4.69 -3.44 9.98
N ILE A 12 -4.12 -4.62 10.21
CA ILE A 12 -3.98 -5.68 9.22
C ILE A 12 -4.59 -6.96 9.78
N ASN A 13 -5.38 -7.67 8.97
CA ASN A 13 -5.85 -9.02 9.29
C ASN A 13 -4.79 -10.06 8.86
N PRO A 14 -4.11 -10.75 9.78
CA PRO A 14 -3.07 -11.72 9.44
C PRO A 14 -3.61 -12.95 8.69
N ASP A 15 -4.89 -13.29 8.86
CA ASP A 15 -5.53 -14.46 8.24
C ASP A 15 -6.02 -14.18 6.81
N HIS A 16 -5.89 -12.94 6.32
CA HIS A 16 -6.33 -12.59 4.99
C HIS A 16 -5.33 -13.10 3.92
N PRO A 17 -5.76 -13.81 2.87
CA PRO A 17 -4.85 -14.40 1.87
C PRO A 17 -3.87 -13.40 1.20
N ILE A 18 -4.31 -12.15 1.02
CA ILE A 18 -3.43 -11.06 0.51
C ILE A 18 -2.26 -10.82 1.46
N VAL A 19 -2.49 -10.80 2.77
CA VAL A 19 -1.45 -10.51 3.78
C VAL A 19 -0.46 -11.67 3.85
N GLU A 20 -0.95 -12.90 3.81
CA GLU A 20 -0.10 -14.10 3.71
C GLU A 20 0.78 -14.05 2.44
N THR A 21 0.20 -13.70 1.30
CA THR A 21 0.94 -13.58 0.03
C THR A 21 2.01 -12.48 0.11
N LEU A 22 1.70 -11.33 0.72
CA LEU A 22 2.67 -10.26 0.92
C LEU A 22 3.81 -10.69 1.84
N TRP A 23 3.50 -11.45 2.90
CA TRP A 23 4.51 -12.02 3.79
C TRP A 23 5.48 -12.95 3.04
N GLN A 24 4.95 -13.88 2.24
CA GLN A 24 5.76 -14.80 1.45
C GLN A 24 6.67 -14.05 0.44
N LYS A 25 6.13 -13.01 -0.22
CA LYS A 25 6.92 -12.15 -1.13
C LYS A 25 8.02 -11.38 -0.41
N ALA A 26 7.73 -10.86 0.78
CA ALA A 26 8.71 -10.15 1.60
C ALA A 26 9.87 -11.06 2.02
N GLU A 27 9.58 -12.32 2.35
CA GLU A 27 10.61 -13.30 2.71
C GLU A 27 11.44 -13.75 1.49
N ALA A 28 10.85 -13.78 0.30
CA ALA A 28 11.57 -14.13 -0.93
C ALA A 28 12.54 -13.03 -1.38
N ASP A 29 12.10 -11.77 -1.44
CA ASP A 29 12.95 -10.62 -1.76
C ASP A 29 12.39 -9.30 -1.19
N LYS A 30 13.04 -8.79 -0.14
CA LYS A 30 12.70 -7.51 0.50
C LYS A 30 12.99 -6.29 -0.39
N ASN A 31 13.77 -6.46 -1.46
CA ASN A 31 14.13 -5.41 -2.39
C ASN A 31 13.31 -5.40 -3.67
N ASP A 32 12.41 -6.35 -3.86
CA ASP A 32 11.50 -6.40 -5.01
C ASP A 32 10.68 -5.10 -5.09
N LYS A 33 10.87 -4.37 -6.18
CA LYS A 33 10.16 -3.11 -6.44
C LYS A 33 8.66 -3.34 -6.59
N ALA A 34 8.25 -4.41 -7.29
CA ALA A 34 6.83 -4.69 -7.52
C ALA A 34 6.12 -5.02 -6.20
N PHE A 35 6.78 -5.76 -5.31
CA PHE A 35 6.30 -6.00 -3.96
C PHE A 35 6.14 -4.69 -3.17
N LYS A 36 7.15 -3.81 -3.16
CA LYS A 36 7.07 -2.51 -2.46
C LYS A 36 5.92 -1.64 -2.99
N ASP A 37 5.78 -1.55 -4.31
CA ASP A 37 4.71 -0.78 -4.94
C ASP A 37 3.32 -1.35 -4.55
N LEU A 38 3.19 -2.68 -4.49
CA LEU A 38 1.95 -3.34 -4.08
C LEU A 38 1.58 -3.05 -2.61
N VAL A 39 2.56 -3.04 -1.70
CA VAL A 39 2.34 -2.69 -0.29
C VAL A 39 1.90 -1.23 -0.14
N VAL A 40 2.53 -0.31 -0.88
CA VAL A 40 2.13 1.10 -0.90
C VAL A 40 0.72 1.27 -1.44
N LEU A 41 0.39 0.59 -2.54
CA LEU A 41 -0.95 0.61 -3.14
C LEU A 41 -2.02 0.10 -2.15
N LEU A 42 -1.74 -0.97 -1.39
CA LEU A 42 -2.64 -1.48 -0.35
C LEU A 42 -2.88 -0.43 0.74
N PHE A 43 -1.83 0.27 1.17
CA PHE A 43 -1.93 1.33 2.18
C PHE A 43 -2.73 2.55 1.68
N GLU A 44 -2.48 3.01 0.45
CA GLU A 44 -3.25 4.12 -0.14
C GLU A 44 -4.73 3.75 -0.31
N THR A 45 -5.00 2.51 -0.70
CA THR A 45 -6.37 2.00 -0.81
C THR A 45 -7.06 1.93 0.55
N SER A 46 -6.35 1.54 1.62
CA SER A 46 -6.92 1.50 2.97
C SER A 46 -7.17 2.89 3.55
N LEU A 47 -6.37 3.89 3.16
CA LEU A 47 -6.65 5.30 3.46
C LEU A 47 -7.98 5.73 2.84
N LEU A 48 -8.16 5.47 1.54
CA LEU A 48 -9.39 5.84 0.82
C LEU A 48 -10.62 5.13 1.41
N SER A 49 -10.54 3.82 1.66
CA SER A 49 -11.66 3.05 2.22
C SER A 49 -12.04 3.50 3.64
N SER A 50 -11.07 4.00 4.41
CA SER A 50 -11.27 4.54 5.76
C SER A 50 -11.71 6.01 5.76
N GLY A 51 -11.98 6.61 4.60
CA GLY A 51 -12.46 7.99 4.46
C GLY A 51 -11.37 9.06 4.56
N PHE A 52 -10.09 8.69 4.42
CA PHE A 52 -8.99 9.64 4.37
C PHE A 52 -8.65 10.06 2.95
N PHE A 53 -8.05 11.25 2.82
CA PHE A 53 -7.48 11.73 1.58
C PHE A 53 -6.05 11.20 1.36
N LEU A 54 -5.69 11.04 0.10
CA LEU A 54 -4.30 10.82 -0.32
C LEU A 54 -3.56 12.16 -0.35
N GLU A 55 -2.29 12.14 0.07
CA GLU A 55 -1.42 13.32 -0.02
C GLU A 55 -1.03 13.61 -1.48
N ASP A 56 -0.80 12.56 -2.27
CA ASP A 56 -0.49 12.65 -3.70
C ASP A 56 -1.26 11.59 -4.51
N PRO A 57 -2.43 11.95 -5.08
CA PRO A 57 -3.22 11.05 -5.93
C PRO A 57 -2.50 10.61 -7.23
N GLN A 58 -1.53 11.38 -7.72
CA GLN A 58 -0.79 11.03 -8.95
C GLN A 58 0.11 9.83 -8.70
N THR A 59 0.77 9.78 -7.53
CA THR A 59 1.58 8.64 -7.11
C THR A 59 0.76 7.35 -7.01
N HIS A 60 -0.44 7.42 -6.41
CA HIS A 60 -1.37 6.29 -6.35
C HIS A 60 -1.78 5.78 -7.74
N SER A 61 -2.05 6.70 -8.67
CA SER A 61 -2.39 6.37 -10.05
C SER A 61 -1.23 5.67 -10.76
N ASN A 62 0.00 6.15 -10.56
CA ASN A 62 1.21 5.54 -11.12
C ASN A 62 1.43 4.12 -10.60
N HIS A 63 1.24 3.85 -9.30
CA HIS A 63 1.31 2.50 -8.75
C HIS A 63 0.26 1.57 -9.39
N THR A 64 -0.97 2.05 -9.55
CA THR A 64 -2.05 1.30 -10.21
C THR A 64 -1.69 0.95 -11.66
N TYR A 65 -1.20 1.91 -12.44
CA TYR A 65 -0.77 1.68 -13.82
C TYR A 65 0.40 0.71 -13.90
N HIS A 66 1.36 0.80 -12.97
CA HIS A 66 2.47 -0.14 -12.90
C HIS A 66 1.95 -1.57 -12.69
N MET A 67 1.01 -1.77 -11.77
CA MET A 67 0.43 -3.09 -11.50
C MET A 67 -0.33 -3.69 -12.69
N ILE A 68 -0.99 -2.86 -13.51
CA ILE A 68 -1.67 -3.30 -14.73
C ILE A 68 -0.65 -3.69 -15.81
N ASN A 69 0.41 -2.91 -15.97
CA ASN A 69 1.45 -3.15 -16.97
C ASN A 69 2.43 -4.29 -16.61
N TYR A 70 2.45 -4.72 -15.34
CA TYR A 70 3.25 -5.85 -14.88
C TYR A 70 2.61 -7.22 -15.18
N ARG A 71 1.44 -7.24 -15.83
CA ARG A 71 0.78 -8.45 -16.34
C ARG A 71 1.21 -8.75 -17.77
#